data_AF-A0A2D7ICG7-F1
#
_entry.id   AF-A0A2D7ICG7-F1
#
_cell.length_a   1.000
_cell.length_b   1.000
_cell.length_c   1.000
_cell.angle_alpha   90.00
_cell.angle_beta   90.00
_cell.angle_gamma   90.00
#
_symmetry.space_group_name_H-M   'P 1'
#
loop_
_entity.id
_entity.type
_entity.pdbx_description
1 polymer ?
#
loop_
_entity_poly.entity_id
_entity_poly.type
_entity_poly.pdbx_seq_one_letter_code
_entity_poly.pdbx_strand_id
1 'polypeptide(L)'
;MFALSSSRVSKHMNKYIAYTLVDITDNGNLNLKFPFTAKSGDLVHDKETLAIARQQQSNLNTLIQTIQCRANITWQDKPVRDNTVTANTRFGTEYAGKQNVWAFVFESEQSDVFALGNDPVGALEQDLDSIPILSFCKETATFPVNAFITQNDKTRNLYFRIATEDDLENYPHI
;
A
#
# COMPACT_ATOMS: atom_id res chain seq x y z
N MET A 1 -16.22 -15.75 48.29
CA MET A 1 -15.31 -14.72 47.74
C MET A 1 -14.55 -15.38 46.60
N PHE A 2 -15.04 -15.27 45.37
CA PHE A 2 -14.38 -15.83 44.18
C PHE A 2 -13.81 -14.66 43.37
N ALA A 3 -12.49 -14.63 43.24
CA ALA A 3 -11.79 -13.67 42.40
C ALA A 3 -11.99 -14.07 40.94
N LEU A 4 -12.66 -13.21 40.16
CA LEU A 4 -12.64 -13.29 38.70
C LEU A 4 -11.27 -12.78 38.25
N SER A 5 -10.43 -13.71 37.80
CA SER A 5 -9.24 -13.40 37.01
C SER A 5 -9.69 -12.77 35.70
N SER A 6 -9.61 -11.44 35.62
CA SER A 6 -9.70 -10.73 34.34
C SER A 6 -8.42 -11.00 33.57
N SER A 7 -8.42 -12.03 32.72
CA SER A 7 -7.42 -12.12 31.66
C SER A 7 -7.62 -10.89 30.76
N ARG A 8 -6.71 -9.91 30.87
CA ARG A 8 -6.55 -8.90 29.82
C ARG A 8 -6.20 -9.67 28.55
N VAL A 9 -7.17 -9.79 27.65
CA VAL A 9 -6.87 -10.07 26.25
C VAL A 9 -6.03 -8.89 25.80
N SER A 10 -4.72 -9.11 25.64
CA SER A 10 -3.87 -8.20 24.89
C SER A 10 -4.42 -8.23 23.47
N LYS A 11 -5.23 -7.21 23.12
CA LYS A 11 -5.77 -7.02 21.78
C LYS A 11 -4.58 -6.68 20.89
N HIS A 12 -3.95 -7.70 20.31
CA HIS A 12 -2.91 -7.49 19.32
C HIS A 12 -3.60 -6.84 18.12
N MET A 13 -3.26 -5.57 17.89
CA MET A 13 -3.76 -4.83 16.75
C MET A 13 -3.08 -5.41 15.51
N ASN A 14 -3.87 -5.98 14.60
CA ASN A 14 -3.32 -6.57 13.39
C ASN A 14 -2.77 -5.44 12.51
N LYS A 15 -1.49 -5.56 12.15
CA LYS A 15 -0.87 -4.74 11.12
C LYS A 15 -0.98 -5.46 9.78
N TYR A 16 -1.24 -4.68 8.74
CA TYR A 16 -1.43 -5.14 7.38
C TYR A 16 -0.42 -4.43 6.49
N ILE A 17 0.02 -5.12 5.43
CA ILE A 17 0.98 -4.57 4.47
C ILE A 17 0.39 -4.73 3.08
N ALA A 18 0.24 -3.61 2.38
CA ALA A 18 -0.08 -3.56 0.96
C ALA A 18 1.22 -3.56 0.17
N TYR A 19 1.33 -4.47 -0.81
CA TYR A 19 2.42 -4.48 -1.79
C TYR A 19 1.86 -4.16 -3.16
N THR A 20 2.41 -3.15 -3.83
CA THR A 20 1.95 -2.76 -5.15
C THR A 20 3.09 -2.39 -6.10
N LEU A 21 2.86 -2.62 -7.39
CA LEU A 21 3.70 -2.11 -8.48
C LEU A 21 3.30 -0.70 -8.91
N VAL A 22 2.14 -0.21 -8.45
CA VAL A 22 1.63 1.15 -8.74
C VAL A 22 2.34 2.14 -7.84
N ASP A 23 2.73 3.29 -8.39
CA ASP A 23 3.45 4.29 -7.62
C ASP A 23 2.49 5.03 -6.66
N ILE A 24 2.62 4.70 -5.37
CA ILE A 24 1.87 5.29 -4.26
C ILE A 24 2.76 6.20 -3.39
N THR A 25 3.78 6.83 -3.98
CA THR A 25 4.72 7.69 -3.23
C THR A 25 3.98 8.86 -2.55
N ASP A 26 4.17 8.98 -1.23
CA ASP A 26 3.69 10.11 -0.43
C ASP A 26 4.55 11.37 -0.71
N ASN A 27 3.91 12.37 -1.29
CA ASN A 27 4.54 13.64 -1.63
C ASN A 27 4.14 14.79 -0.68
N GLY A 28 3.15 14.57 0.20
CA GLY A 28 2.66 15.56 1.14
C GLY A 28 2.03 16.78 0.46
N ASN A 29 2.27 17.98 1.01
CA ASN A 29 1.73 19.21 0.46
C ASN A 29 2.47 19.65 -0.81
N LEU A 30 1.76 19.64 -1.94
CA LEU A 30 2.28 20.02 -3.26
C LEU A 30 1.89 21.44 -3.70
N ASN A 31 1.19 22.21 -2.87
CA ASN A 31 0.80 23.59 -3.16
C ASN A 31 1.92 24.58 -2.76
N LEU A 32 3.09 24.40 -3.36
CA LEU A 32 4.30 25.17 -3.09
C LEU A 32 4.78 25.88 -4.36
N LYS A 33 5.56 26.94 -4.21
CA LYS A 33 6.19 27.64 -5.33
C LYS A 33 7.40 26.83 -5.81
N PHE A 34 7.55 26.71 -7.12
CA PHE A 34 8.74 26.07 -7.70
C PHE A 34 10.02 26.89 -7.46
N PRO A 35 11.18 26.22 -7.39
CA PRO A 35 11.34 24.78 -7.16
C PRO A 35 11.14 24.44 -5.67
N PHE A 36 10.71 23.22 -5.37
CA PHE A 36 10.64 22.72 -3.99
C PHE A 36 10.94 21.22 -3.93
N THR A 37 11.32 20.74 -2.75
CA THR A 37 11.50 19.31 -2.48
C THR A 37 10.23 18.77 -1.83
N ALA A 38 9.63 17.74 -2.43
CA ALA A 38 8.45 17.07 -1.89
C ALA A 38 8.79 16.19 -0.67
N LYS A 39 7.78 15.71 0.08
CA LYS A 39 7.97 14.82 1.24
C LYS A 39 8.69 13.50 0.86
N SER A 40 8.58 13.10 -0.40
CA SER A 40 9.28 11.96 -1.00
C SER A 40 10.80 12.17 -1.08
N GLY A 41 11.27 13.42 -1.03
CA GLY A 41 12.66 13.80 -1.32
C GLY A 41 12.90 14.21 -2.77
N ASP A 42 11.90 14.06 -3.65
CA ASP A 42 12.01 14.41 -5.05
C ASP A 42 11.96 15.94 -5.27
N LEU A 43 12.79 16.43 -6.21
CA LEU A 43 12.77 17.82 -6.63
C LEU A 43 11.64 18.08 -7.63
N VAL A 44 10.70 18.92 -7.24
CA VAL A 44 9.62 19.43 -8.10
C VAL A 44 10.01 20.82 -8.60
N HIS A 45 10.32 20.93 -9.88
CA HIS A 45 10.88 22.14 -10.48
C HIS A 45 10.08 22.69 -11.67
N ASP A 46 9.08 21.95 -12.14
CA ASP A 46 8.21 22.35 -13.24
C ASP A 46 6.82 21.72 -13.12
N LYS A 47 5.97 22.00 -14.12
CA LYS A 47 4.59 21.48 -14.16
C LYS A 47 4.53 19.96 -14.37
N GLU A 48 5.51 19.38 -15.03
CA GLU A 48 5.53 17.95 -15.36
C GLU A 48 5.89 17.12 -14.13
N THR A 49 6.98 17.48 -13.45
CA THR A 49 7.38 16.91 -12.15
C THR A 49 6.29 17.12 -11.09
N LEU A 50 5.56 18.25 -11.12
CA LEU A 50 4.40 18.44 -10.26
C LEU A 50 3.23 17.51 -10.61
N ALA A 51 2.98 17.29 -11.91
CA ALA A 51 1.92 16.39 -12.34
C ALA A 51 2.19 14.95 -11.90
N ILE A 52 3.42 14.46 -12.05
CA ILE A 52 3.83 13.13 -11.56
C ILE A 52 3.62 13.04 -10.04
N ALA A 53 4.13 14.01 -9.27
CA ALA A 53 3.96 13.99 -7.80
C ALA A 53 2.49 13.98 -7.37
N ARG A 54 1.61 14.69 -8.10
CA ARG A 54 0.16 14.67 -7.86
C ARG A 54 -0.49 13.33 -8.19
N GLN A 55 -0.06 12.68 -9.27
CA GLN A 55 -0.58 11.36 -9.66
C GLN A 55 -0.21 10.30 -8.62
N GLN A 56 1.06 10.29 -8.17
CA GLN A 56 1.54 9.42 -7.08
C GLN A 56 0.73 9.61 -5.79
N GLN A 57 0.52 10.87 -5.38
CA GLN A 57 -0.29 11.19 -4.20
C GLN A 57 -1.75 10.77 -4.38
N SER A 58 -2.29 10.89 -5.59
CA SER A 58 -3.67 10.48 -5.89
C SER A 58 -3.84 8.97 -5.79
N ASN A 59 -2.89 8.19 -6.32
CA ASN A 59 -2.90 6.73 -6.16
C ASN A 59 -2.86 6.30 -4.69
N LEU A 60 -2.00 6.94 -3.88
CA LEU A 60 -1.94 6.70 -2.44
C LEU A 60 -3.27 7.04 -1.75
N ASN A 61 -3.87 8.18 -2.10
CA ASN A 61 -5.17 8.59 -1.56
C ASN A 61 -6.27 7.59 -1.93
N THR A 62 -6.31 7.11 -3.18
CA THR A 62 -7.25 6.08 -3.63
C THR A 62 -7.11 4.79 -2.82
N LEU A 63 -5.87 4.32 -2.61
CA LEU A 63 -5.60 3.13 -1.78
C LEU A 63 -6.12 3.32 -0.35
N ILE A 64 -5.73 4.42 0.31
CA ILE A 64 -6.13 4.70 1.70
C ILE A 64 -7.65 4.86 1.82
N GLN A 65 -8.28 5.66 0.95
CA GLN A 65 -9.71 5.94 1.01
C GLN A 65 -10.53 4.67 0.82
N THR A 66 -10.13 3.80 -0.11
CA THR A 66 -10.85 2.56 -0.36
C THR A 66 -10.73 1.60 0.83
N ILE A 67 -9.55 1.51 1.46
CA ILE A 67 -9.38 0.75 2.71
C ILE A 67 -10.26 1.36 3.82
N GLN A 68 -10.31 2.68 3.92
CA GLN A 68 -11.08 3.41 4.93
C GLN A 68 -12.60 3.31 4.77
N CYS A 69 -13.11 2.86 3.62
CA CYS A 69 -14.52 2.53 3.47
C CYS A 69 -14.97 1.34 4.35
N ARG A 70 -14.04 0.43 4.71
CA ARG A 70 -14.34 -0.70 5.61
C ARG A 70 -14.06 -0.39 7.08
N ALA A 71 -12.92 0.24 7.35
CA ALA A 71 -12.50 0.51 8.72
C ALA A 71 -11.61 1.75 8.78
N ASN A 72 -11.71 2.52 9.85
CA ASN A 72 -10.72 3.55 10.10
C ASN A 72 -9.35 2.89 10.34
N ILE A 73 -8.35 3.30 9.55
CA ILE A 73 -6.97 2.82 9.67
C ILE A 73 -6.05 3.93 10.16
N THR A 74 -5.00 3.52 10.86
CA THR A 74 -3.85 4.37 11.17
C THR A 74 -2.59 3.81 10.52
N TRP A 75 -1.60 4.66 10.28
CA TRP A 75 -0.29 4.28 9.80
C TRP A 75 0.73 5.27 10.37
N GLN A 76 1.94 4.79 10.64
CA GLN A 76 3.02 5.62 11.21
C GLN A 76 3.94 6.13 10.11
N ASP A 77 4.22 5.28 9.13
CA ASP A 77 5.22 5.51 8.10
C ASP A 77 4.58 5.72 6.73
N LYS A 78 5.29 6.47 5.87
CA LYS A 78 4.92 6.61 4.46
C LYS A 78 5.16 5.29 3.70
N PRO A 79 4.54 5.10 2.52
CA PRO A 79 4.90 4.01 1.63
C PRO A 79 6.38 4.03 1.28
N VAL A 80 7.00 2.86 1.30
CA VAL A 80 8.42 2.66 1.02
C VAL A 80 8.55 2.03 -0.36
N ARG A 81 9.44 2.59 -1.19
CA ARG A 81 9.81 2.01 -2.48
C ARG A 81 11.09 1.19 -2.35
N ASP A 82 11.04 -0.06 -2.80
CA ASP A 82 12.21 -0.92 -3.02
C ASP A 82 12.24 -1.43 -4.46
N ASN A 83 13.38 -1.95 -4.88
CA ASN A 83 13.56 -2.55 -6.19
C ASN A 83 13.76 -4.07 -6.05
N THR A 84 12.65 -4.79 -6.16
CA THR A 84 12.49 -6.19 -5.73
C THR A 84 12.39 -7.14 -6.93
N VAL A 85 12.91 -8.36 -6.79
CA VAL A 85 12.70 -9.44 -7.76
C VAL A 85 11.37 -10.13 -7.50
N THR A 86 10.47 -10.17 -8.49
CA THR A 86 9.08 -10.60 -8.30
C THR A 86 8.86 -12.11 -8.23
N ALA A 87 9.89 -12.93 -8.55
CA ALA A 87 9.77 -14.39 -8.68
C ALA A 87 9.23 -15.13 -7.44
N ASN A 88 9.40 -14.57 -6.24
CA ASN A 88 8.91 -15.14 -4.97
C ASN A 88 7.87 -14.24 -4.28
N THR A 89 7.18 -13.42 -5.07
CA THR A 89 6.11 -12.54 -4.59
C THR A 89 4.75 -13.04 -5.08
N ARG A 90 3.67 -12.39 -4.66
CA ARG A 90 2.32 -12.67 -5.17
C ARG A 90 1.97 -11.89 -6.44
N PHE A 91 2.90 -11.09 -6.98
CA PHE A 91 2.65 -10.33 -8.21
C PHE A 91 2.41 -11.25 -9.40
N GLY A 92 1.66 -10.73 -10.37
CA GLY A 92 1.29 -11.48 -11.55
C GLY A 92 2.49 -11.89 -12.42
N THR A 93 2.37 -13.02 -13.10
CA THR A 93 3.47 -13.60 -13.90
C THR A 93 3.96 -12.71 -15.03
N GLU A 94 3.15 -11.77 -15.52
CA GLU A 94 3.54 -10.78 -16.55
C GLU A 94 4.54 -9.73 -16.02
N TYR A 95 4.69 -9.61 -14.70
CA TYR A 95 5.61 -8.67 -14.06
C TYR A 95 6.90 -9.34 -13.59
N ALA A 96 7.28 -10.47 -14.21
CA ALA A 96 8.50 -11.19 -13.90
C ALA A 96 9.74 -10.29 -14.02
N GLY A 97 10.72 -10.52 -13.14
CA GLY A 97 11.98 -9.79 -13.12
C GLY A 97 12.07 -8.78 -11.98
N LYS A 98 12.92 -7.78 -12.15
CA LYS A 98 13.26 -6.80 -11.13
C LYS A 98 12.41 -5.54 -11.33
N GLN A 99 11.57 -5.22 -10.36
CA GLN A 99 10.54 -4.16 -10.45
C GLN A 99 10.61 -3.21 -9.25
N ASN A 100 10.19 -1.95 -9.45
CA ASN A 100 9.87 -1.06 -8.34
C ASN A 100 8.60 -1.55 -7.64
N VAL A 101 8.70 -1.75 -6.33
CA VAL A 101 7.62 -2.22 -5.46
C VAL A 101 7.44 -1.21 -4.34
N TRP A 102 6.20 -0.81 -4.10
CA TRP A 102 5.83 -0.01 -2.95
C TRP A 102 5.19 -0.90 -1.89
N ALA A 103 5.66 -0.77 -0.65
CA ALA A 103 5.06 -1.36 0.52
C ALA A 103 4.42 -0.25 1.37
N PHE A 104 3.22 -0.49 1.88
CA PHE A 104 2.51 0.43 2.78
C PHE A 104 1.95 -0.34 3.98
N VAL A 105 2.41 0.00 5.18
CA VAL A 105 1.97 -0.62 6.44
C VAL A 105 0.89 0.22 7.08
N PHE A 106 -0.21 -0.41 7.45
CA PHE A 106 -1.31 0.21 8.18
C PHE A 106 -1.89 -0.74 9.22
N GLU A 107 -2.68 -0.21 10.13
CA GLU A 107 -3.30 -0.96 11.21
C GLU A 107 -4.76 -0.55 11.42
N SER A 108 -5.56 -1.48 11.92
CA SER A 108 -6.97 -1.24 12.26
C SER A 108 -7.23 -1.73 13.68
N GLU A 109 -7.92 -0.92 14.48
CA GLU A 109 -8.34 -1.34 15.82
C GLU A 109 -9.43 -2.42 15.78
N GLN A 110 -10.14 -2.58 14.66
CA GLN A 110 -11.20 -3.58 14.52
C GLN A 110 -10.61 -4.91 14.07
N SER A 111 -10.74 -5.92 14.92
CA SER A 111 -10.32 -7.29 14.60
C SER A 111 -11.14 -7.85 13.43
N ASP A 112 -10.48 -8.57 12.53
CA ASP A 112 -11.07 -9.31 11.41
C ASP A 112 -11.90 -8.49 10.42
N VAL A 113 -11.83 -7.16 10.47
CA VAL A 113 -12.62 -6.27 9.59
C VAL A 113 -12.30 -6.41 8.10
N PHE A 114 -11.12 -6.96 7.79
CA PHE A 114 -10.66 -7.23 6.43
C PHE A 114 -10.73 -8.70 6.03
N ALA A 115 -11.20 -9.57 6.92
CA ALA A 115 -11.33 -10.99 6.63
C ALA A 115 -12.52 -11.26 5.71
N LEU A 116 -12.35 -12.18 4.76
CA LEU A 116 -13.40 -12.70 3.90
C LEU A 116 -13.24 -14.22 3.76
N GLY A 117 -14.17 -14.98 4.34
CA GLY A 117 -14.04 -16.43 4.41
C GLY A 117 -12.83 -16.85 5.24
N ASN A 118 -11.92 -17.63 4.65
CA ASN A 118 -10.69 -18.10 5.31
C ASN A 118 -9.47 -17.19 5.02
N ASP A 119 -9.67 -16.09 4.30
CA ASP A 119 -8.60 -15.14 3.97
C ASP A 119 -8.68 -13.92 4.90
N PRO A 120 -7.67 -13.66 5.76
CA PRO A 120 -7.68 -12.51 6.66
C PRO A 120 -7.58 -11.14 5.97
N VAL A 121 -7.24 -11.10 4.68
CA VAL A 121 -7.16 -9.86 3.87
C VAL A 121 -8.09 -9.88 2.67
N GLY A 122 -8.91 -10.93 2.50
CA GLY A 122 -9.72 -11.12 1.29
C GLY A 122 -10.71 -9.99 1.02
N ALA A 123 -11.19 -9.28 2.05
CA ALA A 123 -12.10 -8.15 1.87
C ALA A 123 -11.38 -6.91 1.29
N LEU A 124 -10.08 -6.74 1.57
CA LEU A 124 -9.23 -5.71 0.95
C LEU A 124 -8.98 -6.02 -0.52
N GLU A 125 -8.63 -7.28 -0.82
CA GLU A 125 -8.41 -7.71 -2.20
C GLU A 125 -9.70 -7.56 -3.03
N GLN A 126 -10.86 -7.89 -2.47
CA GLN A 126 -12.14 -7.71 -3.13
C GLN A 126 -12.45 -6.23 -3.43
N ASP A 127 -12.23 -5.32 -2.49
CA ASP A 127 -12.60 -3.91 -2.66
C ASP A 127 -11.67 -3.12 -3.57
N LEU A 128 -10.39 -3.50 -3.59
CA LEU A 128 -9.37 -2.81 -4.38
C LEU A 128 -9.26 -3.36 -5.80
N ASP A 129 -9.89 -4.49 -6.10
CA ASP A 129 -9.86 -5.02 -7.46
C ASP A 129 -10.58 -4.09 -8.43
N SER A 130 -9.95 -3.84 -9.57
CA SER A 130 -10.45 -3.00 -10.66
C SER A 130 -10.66 -1.51 -10.29
N ILE A 131 -10.11 -1.04 -9.16
CA ILE A 131 -10.12 0.38 -8.81
C ILE A 131 -9.15 1.16 -9.72
N PRO A 132 -9.60 2.24 -10.40
CA PRO A 132 -8.75 2.99 -11.33
C PRO A 132 -7.50 3.60 -10.68
N ILE A 133 -6.40 3.61 -11.43
CA ILE A 133 -5.11 4.21 -11.05
C ILE A 133 -4.59 5.17 -12.12
N LEU A 134 -3.66 6.03 -11.73
CA LEU A 134 -2.89 6.88 -12.64
C LEU A 134 -1.52 6.24 -12.86
N SER A 135 -1.23 5.82 -14.09
CA SER A 135 0.04 5.18 -14.46
C SER A 135 1.03 6.21 -15.04
N PHE A 136 2.23 5.74 -15.43
CA PHE A 136 3.32 6.56 -15.97
C PHE A 136 3.90 7.55 -14.94
N CYS A 137 4.01 7.11 -13.69
CA CYS A 137 4.76 7.80 -12.64
C CYS A 137 6.21 7.29 -12.63
N LYS A 138 6.60 6.45 -11.65
CA LYS A 138 7.93 5.83 -11.57
C LYS A 138 7.88 4.31 -11.50
N GLU A 139 6.76 3.71 -11.89
CA GLU A 139 6.63 2.27 -12.05
C GLU A 139 7.59 1.76 -13.13
N THR A 140 8.11 0.55 -12.94
CA THR A 140 8.88 -0.16 -13.97
C THR A 140 8.03 -1.22 -14.67
N ALA A 141 6.88 -1.57 -14.10
CA ALA A 141 5.92 -2.49 -14.68
C ALA A 141 4.99 -1.74 -15.65
N THR A 142 4.60 -2.39 -16.75
CA THR A 142 3.60 -1.87 -17.69
C THR A 142 2.27 -2.55 -17.44
N PHE A 143 1.23 -1.78 -17.13
CA PHE A 143 -0.09 -2.32 -16.81
C PHE A 143 -0.95 -2.47 -18.07
N PRO A 144 -1.54 -3.65 -18.33
CA PRO A 144 -2.51 -3.82 -19.43
C PRO A 144 -3.79 -3.00 -19.23
N VAL A 145 -4.15 -2.76 -17.98
CA VAL A 145 -5.30 -1.94 -17.56
C VAL A 145 -4.84 -1.02 -16.44
N ASN A 146 -5.20 0.26 -16.53
CA ASN A 146 -4.89 1.26 -15.50
C ASN A 146 -5.83 1.11 -14.29
N ALA A 147 -5.69 0.01 -13.56
CA ALA A 147 -6.39 -0.26 -12.32
C ALA A 147 -5.50 -1.05 -11.36
N PHE A 148 -5.82 -0.97 -10.06
CA PHE A 148 -5.41 -1.99 -9.11
C PHE A 148 -6.06 -3.32 -9.50
N ILE A 149 -5.26 -4.39 -9.55
CA ILE A 149 -5.68 -5.74 -9.87
C ILE A 149 -5.15 -6.65 -8.77
N THR A 150 -6.07 -7.32 -8.08
CA THR A 150 -5.79 -8.20 -6.93
C THR A 150 -6.16 -9.65 -7.24
N GLN A 151 -7.05 -9.90 -8.20
CA GLN A 151 -7.60 -11.25 -8.43
C GLN A 151 -7.05 -12.00 -9.65
N ASN A 152 -6.24 -11.36 -10.50
CA ASN A 152 -5.71 -11.99 -11.72
C ASN A 152 -4.26 -12.45 -11.57
N ASP A 153 -4.00 -13.76 -11.57
CA ASP A 153 -2.65 -14.33 -11.37
C ASP A 153 -1.61 -13.94 -12.44
N LYS A 154 -2.02 -13.43 -13.60
CA LYS A 154 -1.10 -12.93 -14.62
C LYS A 154 -0.76 -11.46 -14.43
N THR A 155 -1.74 -10.66 -14.02
CA THR A 155 -1.65 -9.20 -14.01
C THR A 155 -1.85 -8.56 -12.63
N ARG A 156 -1.81 -9.35 -11.55
CA ARG A 156 -1.90 -8.87 -10.17
C ARG A 156 -0.79 -7.85 -9.88
N ASN A 157 -1.16 -6.60 -9.62
CA ASN A 157 -0.24 -5.50 -9.32
C ASN A 157 -0.42 -4.93 -7.91
N LEU A 158 -1.35 -5.48 -7.13
CA LEU A 158 -1.58 -5.17 -5.72
C LEU A 158 -1.94 -6.47 -4.99
N TYR A 159 -1.35 -6.69 -3.81
CA TYR A 159 -1.78 -7.74 -2.88
C TYR A 159 -1.53 -7.32 -1.45
N PHE A 160 -2.18 -8.02 -0.52
CA PHE A 160 -2.07 -7.74 0.91
C PHE A 160 -1.54 -8.94 1.68
N ARG A 161 -1.03 -8.68 2.88
CA ARG A 161 -0.74 -9.70 3.88
C ARG A 161 -0.85 -9.11 5.29
N ILE A 162 -1.02 -9.98 6.27
CA ILE A 162 -0.74 -9.62 7.67
C ILE A 162 0.76 -9.38 7.81
N ALA A 163 1.14 -8.33 8.55
CA ALA A 163 2.53 -8.05 8.90
C ALA A 163 3.06 -9.09 9.87
N THR A 164 4.20 -9.72 9.56
CA THR A 164 4.97 -10.49 10.55
C THR A 164 5.91 -9.57 11.33
N GLU A 165 6.48 -10.06 12.43
CA GLU A 165 7.47 -9.31 13.20
C GLU A 165 8.69 -8.93 12.34
N ASP A 166 9.21 -9.89 11.56
CA ASP A 166 10.32 -9.66 10.63
C ASP A 166 10.02 -8.56 9.62
N ASP A 167 8.78 -8.48 9.13
CA ASP A 167 8.41 -7.44 8.18
C ASP A 167 8.42 -6.05 8.81
N LEU A 168 8.05 -5.96 10.09
CA LEU A 168 7.98 -4.69 10.82
C LEU A 168 9.36 -4.23 11.26
N GLU A 169 10.27 -5.15 11.58
CA GLU A 169 11.67 -4.85 11.88
C GLU A 169 12.45 -4.39 10.65
N ASN A 170 12.12 -4.97 9.48
CA ASN A 170 12.78 -4.64 8.21
C ASN A 170 12.04 -3.57 7.40
N TYR A 171 10.85 -3.15 7.82
CA TYR A 171 10.18 -2.01 7.20
C TYR A 171 10.99 -0.76 7.53
N PRO A 172 11.55 -0.05 6.53
CA PRO A 172 12.56 0.93 6.83
C PRO A 172 11.94 2.09 7.59
N HIS A 173 12.42 2.27 8.83
CA HIS A 173 12.22 3.46 9.63
C HIS A 173 13.10 4.57 9.04
N ILE A 174 12.55 5.40 8.14
CA ILE A 174 13.27 6.54 7.56
C ILE A 174 12.65 7.84 8.04
#